data_AF-F3M3D7-F1
#
_entry.id   AF-F3M3D7-F1
#
_cell.length_a   1.000
_cell.length_b   1.000
_cell.length_c   1.000
_cell.angle_alpha   90.00
_cell.angle_beta   90.00
_cell.angle_gamma   90.00
#
_symmetry.space_group_name_H-M   'P 1'
#
loop_
_entity.id
_entity.type
_entity.pdbx_description
1 polymer ?
#
loop_
_entity_poly.entity_id
_entity_poly.type
_entity_poly.pdbx_seq_one_letter_code
_entity_poly.pdbx_strand_id
1 'polypeptide(L)'
;MERDARFYRRWTQIRGKGKGKFVFSRGLAHGLFLYAVWAAATWLLDQDRFTPEHFVTRYYYYFPIYIVVGFIISNGAWNGNNKRYDRLTKVDDKERMNLP
;
A
#
# COMPACT_ATOMS: atom_id res chain seq x y z
N MET A 1 6.35 14.95 18.85
CA MET A 1 5.36 14.30 19.75
C MET A 1 3.98 14.16 19.12
N GLU A 2 3.31 15.23 18.69
CA GLU A 2 1.90 15.15 18.22
C GLU A 2 1.70 14.25 16.98
N ARG A 3 2.60 14.34 15.99
CA ARG A 3 2.55 13.49 14.77
C ARG A 3 2.68 12.00 15.08
N ASP A 4 3.53 11.65 16.05
CA ASP A 4 3.77 10.26 16.43
C ASP A 4 2.63 9.72 17.28
N ALA A 5 2.03 10.53 18.15
CA ALA A 5 0.81 10.19 18.87
C ALA A 5 -0.38 9.92 17.93
N ARG A 6 -0.57 10.77 16.90
CA ARG A 6 -1.59 10.55 15.85
C ARG A 6 -1.32 9.28 15.06
N PHE A 7 -0.05 9.04 14.67
CA PHE A 7 0.33 7.81 14.00
C PHE A 7 0.05 6.59 14.87
N TYR A 8 0.46 6.61 16.15
CA TYR A 8 0.28 5.52 17.09
C TYR A 8 -1.21 5.15 17.21
N ARG A 9 -2.08 6.11 17.55
CA ARG A 9 -3.53 5.87 17.67
C ARG A 9 -4.14 5.27 16.40
N ARG A 10 -3.82 5.86 15.24
CA ARG A 10 -4.34 5.38 13.95
C ARG A 10 -3.80 3.99 13.61
N TRP A 11 -2.51 3.75 13.83
CA TRP A 11 -1.87 2.49 13.49
C TRP A 11 -2.31 1.36 14.42
N THR A 12 -2.56 1.62 15.72
CA THR A 12 -3.16 0.65 16.63
C THR A 12 -4.51 0.16 16.11
N GLN A 13 -5.39 1.07 15.67
CA GLN A 13 -6.68 0.71 15.07
C GLN A 13 -6.52 -0.11 13.79
N ILE A 14 -5.56 0.25 12.93
CA ILE A 14 -5.27 -0.48 11.69
C ILE A 14 -4.72 -1.89 12.00
N ARG A 15 -3.81 -2.01 12.98
CA ARG A 15 -3.28 -3.30 13.43
C ARG A 15 -4.36 -4.20 14.00
N GLY A 16 -5.29 -3.65 14.77
CA GLY A 16 -6.44 -4.39 15.31
C GLY A 16 -7.32 -5.01 14.23
N LYS A 17 -7.37 -4.42 13.03
CA LYS A 17 -8.08 -4.99 11.86
C LYS A 17 -7.30 -6.10 11.14
N GLY A 18 -6.03 -6.30 11.48
CA GLY A 18 -5.17 -7.35 10.96
C GLY A 18 -4.45 -7.02 9.65
N LYS A 19 -3.33 -7.73 9.42
CA LYS A 19 -2.47 -7.59 8.25
C LYS A 19 -3.23 -7.83 6.94
N GLY A 20 -4.01 -8.90 6.88
CA GLY A 20 -4.74 -9.29 5.67
C GLY A 20 -5.65 -8.19 5.15
N LYS A 21 -6.48 -7.60 6.02
CA LYS A 21 -7.40 -6.52 5.65
C LYS A 21 -6.66 -5.27 5.19
N PHE A 22 -5.57 -4.91 5.85
CA PHE A 22 -4.72 -3.78 5.44
C PHE A 22 -4.08 -4.01 4.06
N VAL A 23 -3.41 -5.15 3.90
CA VAL A 23 -2.68 -5.50 2.68
C VAL A 23 -3.63 -5.69 1.50
N PHE A 24 -4.82 -6.26 1.71
CA PHE A 24 -5.82 -6.43 0.67
C PHE A 24 -6.43 -5.12 0.20
N SER A 25 -6.96 -4.32 1.14
CA SER A 25 -7.60 -3.04 0.79
C SER A 25 -6.63 -2.05 0.15
N ARG A 26 -5.44 -1.86 0.74
CA ARG A 26 -4.41 -1.01 0.11
C ARG A 26 -3.81 -1.66 -1.13
N GLY A 27 -3.64 -2.97 -1.16
CA GLY A 27 -3.05 -3.68 -2.29
C GLY A 27 -3.86 -3.49 -3.54
N LEU A 28 -5.18 -3.72 -3.45
CA LEU A 28 -6.12 -3.43 -4.53
C LEU A 28 -6.11 -1.95 -4.90
N ALA A 29 -6.18 -1.04 -3.93
CA ALA A 29 -6.19 0.40 -4.23
C ALA A 29 -4.92 0.85 -4.99
N HIS A 30 -3.73 0.43 -4.57
CA HIS A 30 -2.49 0.78 -5.26
C HIS A 30 -2.40 0.08 -6.62
N GLY A 31 -2.77 -1.20 -6.70
CA GLY A 31 -2.71 -1.95 -7.95
C GLY A 31 -3.64 -1.38 -9.01
N LEU A 32 -4.88 -1.08 -8.65
CA LEU A 32 -5.86 -0.45 -9.54
C LEU A 32 -5.44 0.96 -9.95
N PHE A 33 -4.92 1.75 -9.00
CA PHE A 33 -4.44 3.10 -9.30
C PHE A 33 -3.26 3.08 -10.28
N LEU A 34 -2.24 2.24 -10.02
CA LEU A 34 -1.08 2.10 -10.90
C LEU A 34 -1.50 1.60 -12.29
N TYR A 35 -2.38 0.59 -12.33
CA TYR A 35 -2.92 0.10 -13.59
C TYR A 35 -3.67 1.18 -14.35
N ALA A 36 -4.52 1.96 -13.69
CA ALA A 36 -5.30 3.02 -14.34
C ALA A 36 -4.41 4.12 -14.91
N VAL A 37 -3.39 4.56 -14.16
CA VAL A 37 -2.41 5.55 -14.62
C VAL A 37 -1.63 5.01 -15.83
N TRP A 38 -1.15 3.77 -15.75
CA TRP A 38 -0.42 3.14 -16.84
C TRP A 38 -1.30 2.93 -18.08
N ALA A 39 -2.53 2.46 -17.91
CA ALA A 39 -3.48 2.22 -18.98
C ALA A 39 -3.88 3.52 -19.68
N ALA A 40 -4.12 4.60 -18.92
CA ALA A 40 -4.40 5.92 -19.48
C ALA A 40 -3.22 6.47 -20.28
N ALA A 41 -2.00 6.35 -19.73
CA ALA A 41 -0.79 6.77 -20.44
C ALA A 41 -0.55 5.95 -21.72
N THR A 42 -0.76 4.64 -21.66
CA THR A 42 -0.61 3.74 -22.82
C THR A 42 -1.67 4.00 -23.87
N TRP A 43 -2.91 4.25 -23.45
CA TRP A 43 -4.02 4.59 -24.35
C TRP A 43 -3.71 5.83 -25.18
N LEU A 44 -3.17 6.89 -24.56
CA LEU A 44 -2.80 8.11 -25.27
C LEU A 44 -1.72 7.89 -26.35
N LEU A 45 -0.91 6.83 -26.24
CA LEU A 45 0.16 6.52 -27.18
C LEU A 45 -0.27 5.54 -28.29
N ASP A 46 -1.29 4.72 -28.01
CA ASP A 46 -1.68 3.59 -28.86
C ASP A 46 -3.05 3.76 -29.54
N GLN A 47 -3.65 4.98 -29.53
CA GLN A 47 -5.01 5.21 -30.04
C GLN A 47 -5.23 4.67 -31.46
N ASP A 48 -4.25 4.86 -32.34
CA ASP A 48 -4.36 4.48 -33.75
C ASP A 48 -4.20 2.96 -34.00
N ARG A 49 -3.83 2.19 -32.97
CA ARG A 49 -3.49 0.75 -33.06
C ARG A 49 -4.43 -0.12 -32.23
N PHE A 50 -5.54 0.44 -31.76
CA PHE A 50 -6.42 -0.28 -30.84
C PHE A 50 -7.22 -1.37 -31.55
N THR A 51 -6.73 -2.60 -31.45
CA THR A 51 -7.46 -3.82 -31.84
C THR A 51 -7.77 -4.68 -30.61
N PRO A 52 -8.72 -5.64 -30.69
CA PRO A 52 -8.98 -6.59 -29.61
C PRO A 52 -7.72 -7.36 -29.16
N GLU A 53 -6.85 -7.77 -30.09
CA GLU A 53 -5.59 -8.45 -29.78
C GLU A 53 -4.62 -7.52 -29.05
N HIS A 54 -4.56 -6.24 -29.45
CA HIS A 54 -3.77 -5.23 -28.76
C HIS A 54 -4.29 -5.01 -27.34
N PHE A 55 -5.60 -5.00 -27.14
CA PHE A 55 -6.20 -4.91 -25.81
C PHE A 55 -5.78 -6.07 -24.90
N VAL A 56 -5.87 -7.32 -25.38
CA VAL A 56 -5.51 -8.50 -24.59
C VAL A 56 -4.02 -8.50 -24.24
N THR A 57 -3.16 -8.30 -25.24
CA THR A 57 -1.72 -8.38 -25.06
C THR A 57 -1.15 -7.26 -24.20
N ARG A 58 -1.72 -6.05 -24.32
CA ARG A 58 -1.23 -4.85 -23.64
C ARG A 58 -1.95 -4.62 -22.31
N TYR A 59 -3.27 -4.68 -22.24
CA TYR A 59 -4.03 -4.28 -21.05
C TYR A 59 -4.34 -5.47 -20.14
N TYR A 60 -4.87 -6.56 -20.71
CA TYR A 60 -5.35 -7.69 -19.92
C TYR A 60 -4.22 -8.42 -19.16
N TYR A 61 -3.09 -8.70 -19.81
CA TYR A 61 -1.98 -9.38 -19.13
C TYR A 61 -1.25 -8.51 -18.11
N TYR A 62 -1.22 -7.19 -18.30
CA TYR A 62 -0.57 -6.28 -17.37
C TYR A 62 -1.44 -6.00 -16.14
N PHE A 63 -2.77 -6.12 -16.24
CA PHE A 63 -3.68 -5.96 -15.12
C PHE A 63 -3.26 -6.79 -13.88
N PRO A 64 -3.12 -8.13 -13.93
CA PRO A 64 -2.72 -8.91 -12.75
C PRO A 64 -1.33 -8.55 -12.23
N ILE A 65 -0.40 -8.14 -13.10
CA ILE A 65 0.94 -7.70 -12.69
C ILE A 65 0.83 -6.47 -11.78
N TYR A 66 0.06 -5.46 -12.19
CA TYR A 66 -0.13 -4.26 -11.38
C TYR A 66 -0.86 -4.55 -10.06
N ILE A 67 -1.82 -5.48 -10.05
CA ILE A 67 -2.45 -5.94 -8.82
C ILE A 67 -1.40 -6.54 -7.86
N VAL A 68 -0.55 -7.46 -8.34
CA VAL A 68 0.52 -8.06 -7.54
C VAL A 68 1.50 -7.01 -7.01
N VAL A 69 1.90 -6.04 -7.84
CA VAL A 69 2.75 -4.92 -7.42
C VAL A 69 2.10 -4.12 -6.28
N GLY A 70 0.80 -3.84 -6.37
CA GLY A 70 0.05 -3.17 -5.31
C GLY A 70 0.10 -3.91 -3.97
N PHE A 71 -0.02 -5.25 -4.00
CA PHE A 71 0.12 -6.10 -2.83
C PHE A 71 1.54 -6.09 -2.24
N ILE A 72 2.58 -6.12 -3.08
CA ILE A 72 3.98 -6.03 -2.64
C ILE A 72 4.23 -4.71 -1.91
N ILE A 73 3.82 -3.58 -2.51
CA ILE A 73 3.95 -2.24 -1.89
C ILE A 73 3.23 -2.20 -0.54
N SER A 74 2.01 -2.73 -0.48
CA SER A 74 1.20 -2.72 0.74
C SER A 74 1.78 -3.61 1.84
N ASN A 75 2.36 -4.76 1.50
CA ASN A 75 3.06 -5.62 2.43
C ASN A 75 4.34 -4.95 2.96
N GLY A 76 5.11 -4.27 2.09
CA GLY A 76 6.26 -3.47 2.51
C GLY A 76 5.87 -2.35 3.48
N ALA A 77 4.79 -1.62 3.18
CA ALA A 77 4.26 -0.56 4.04
C ALA A 77 3.80 -1.09 5.41
N TRP A 78 3.18 -2.26 5.47
CA TRP A 78 2.81 -2.92 6.73
C TRP A 78 4.05 -3.17 7.60
N ASN A 79 5.09 -3.76 7.03
CA ASN A 79 6.33 -4.06 7.75
C ASN A 79 7.02 -2.78 8.22
N GLY A 80 7.11 -1.75 7.37
CA GLY A 80 7.69 -0.45 7.73
C GLY A 80 6.95 0.25 8.87
N ASN A 81 5.62 0.26 8.82
CA ASN A 81 4.78 0.87 9.85
C ASN A 81 4.85 0.10 11.17
N ASN A 82 4.95 -1.23 11.16
CA ASN A 82 5.18 -2.00 12.39
C ASN A 82 6.53 -1.70 13.02
N LYS A 83 7.62 -1.63 12.21
CA LYS A 83 8.93 -1.21 12.73
C LYS A 83 8.87 0.18 13.37
N ARG A 84 8.11 1.12 12.79
CA ARG A 84 7.89 2.45 13.39
C ARG A 84 7.10 2.36 14.69
N TYR A 85 6.03 1.57 14.73
CA TYR A 85 5.20 1.36 15.91
C TYR A 85 6.00 0.77 17.07
N ASP A 86 6.76 -0.30 16.82
CA ASP A 86 7.54 -1.00 17.86
C ASP A 86 8.66 -0.11 18.43
N ARG A 87 9.19 0.84 17.63
CA ARG A 87 10.11 1.86 18.15
C ARG A 87 9.41 2.84 19.08
N LEU A 88 8.19 3.29 18.74
CA LEU A 88 7.44 4.23 19.57
C LEU A 88 7.04 3.60 20.90
N THR A 89 6.62 2.33 20.91
CA THR A 89 6.29 1.62 22.17
C THR A 89 7.51 1.42 23.04
N LYS A 90 8.66 1.06 22.48
CA LYS A 90 9.92 0.91 23.25
C LYS A 90 10.42 2.21 23.85
N VAL A 91 10.14 3.36 23.22
CA VAL A 91 10.47 4.68 23.78
C VAL A 91 9.53 5.01 24.94
N ASP A 92 8.22 4.80 24.78
CA ASP A 92 7.23 5.02 25.85
C ASP A 92 7.52 4.15 27.07
N ASP A 93 7.87 2.88 26.89
CA ASP A 93 8.21 1.97 27.99
C ASP A 93 9.46 2.43 28.76
N LYS A 94 10.48 2.96 28.05
CA LYS A 94 11.69 3.52 28.67
C LYS A 94 11.41 4.83 29.40
N GLU A 95 10.55 5.69 28.87
CA GLU A 95 10.14 6.91 29.55
C GLU A 95 9.34 6.59 30.82
N ARG A 96 8.45 5.59 30.78
CA ARG A 96 7.69 5.12 31.95
C ARG A 96 8.57 4.52 33.05
N MET A 97 9.63 3.80 32.69
CA MET A 97 10.58 3.24 33.66
C MET A 97 11.48 4.28 34.33
N ASN A 98 11.61 5.48 33.76
CA ASN A 98 12.43 6.57 34.28
C ASN A 98 11.62 7.63 35.05
N LEU A 99 10.33 7.39 35.29
CA LEU A 99 9.52 8.21 36.19
C LEU A 99 9.72 7.70 37.64
N PRO A 100 10.01 8.58 38.61
CA PRO A 100 10.28 8.20 40.00
C PRO A 100 9.10 7.55 40.71
#